data_AF-A0A9P8JYD6-F1
#
_entry.id   AF-A0A9P8JYD6-F1
#
_cell.length_a   1.000
_cell.length_b   1.000
_cell.length_c   1.000
_cell.angle_alpha   90.00
_cell.angle_beta   90.00
_cell.angle_gamma   90.00
#
_symmetry.space_group_name_H-M   'P 1'
#
loop_
_entity.id
_entity.type
_entity.pdbx_description
1 polymer ?
#
loop_
_entity_poly.entity_id
_entity_poly.type
_entity_poly.pdbx_seq_one_letter_code
_entity_poly.pdbx_strand_id
1 'polypeptide(L)'
;MVKRKASTILPSTIIKREFDESAEHTARGINSNGSSLATLLTQRDRYPCASDLIFDYLNVTDVIALTRVCKALSTIYSDSVSRDWDINSRLGRFITDPADFRRILGVNQGLIVGSTAFQFFARVYWEGSSLDVLGESGPAVRAISAYLRKEGYRRERTNKFWGGLPEGFEYRITTYIKIGAPNAKINVISAGIMSIWGFLAGPAYSTASACFMAWDKAYCLFLKYTFGLRKLKFAHGLDTAYDSVHTMLRRYEQNGCCLEDSSFEQGPDMLQDCKDTIKHLEGPRRIGDVKTWSVPLDCQGIPPIEVNSTVLEKHSFRVSVERDQGKLFFMIQTGEFQCCLLKHRYTFDALPDPQDDFHEYLRFILCRRAAVQIEKHLDAGTFTLDKNEVRDVLRSMNAVTEQDVGMCDELCHLLFYCQDKGGFTRPDGWEYADNLIPDIYTEWLKYQYDHGIVKTEIKEENDDGDVIKEGMEED
;
A
#
# COMPACT_ATOMS: atom_id res chain seq x y z
N MET A 1 -23.72 22.10 31.59
CA MET A 1 -23.62 20.82 32.33
C MET A 1 -23.75 19.69 31.31
N VAL A 2 -22.66 18.93 31.13
CA VAL A 2 -22.49 17.65 30.40
C VAL A 2 -22.83 17.59 28.89
N LYS A 3 -21.74 17.68 28.10
CA LYS A 3 -21.60 17.18 26.71
C LYS A 3 -21.75 15.64 26.66
N ARG A 4 -22.38 15.09 25.62
CA ARG A 4 -22.12 13.72 25.14
C ARG A 4 -21.71 13.75 23.67
N LYS A 5 -20.55 13.13 23.42
CA LYS A 5 -19.85 12.95 22.15
C LYS A 5 -20.66 12.04 21.22
N ALA A 6 -20.79 12.45 19.95
CA ALA A 6 -21.13 11.53 18.86
C ALA A 6 -19.85 10.82 18.42
N SER A 7 -19.89 9.49 18.34
CA SER A 7 -18.80 8.66 17.84
C SER A 7 -18.84 8.61 16.31
N THR A 8 -17.70 8.92 15.69
CA THR A 8 -17.48 8.83 14.25
C THR A 8 -17.35 7.37 13.83
N ILE A 9 -18.32 6.88 13.04
CA ILE A 9 -18.29 5.59 12.36
C ILE A 9 -17.55 5.79 11.02
N LEU A 10 -16.51 4.99 10.78
CA LEU A 10 -15.78 4.92 9.51
C LEU A 10 -16.66 4.33 8.40
N PRO A 11 -16.60 4.83 7.14
CA PRO A 11 -17.44 4.31 6.07
C PRO A 11 -16.84 3.03 5.47
N SER A 12 -17.55 1.92 5.67
CA SER A 12 -17.48 0.74 4.81
C SER A 12 -18.23 1.01 3.51
N THR A 13 -17.54 1.07 2.37
CA THR A 13 -18.16 1.32 1.07
C THR A 13 -18.91 0.07 0.55
N ILE A 14 -20.16 -0.04 0.99
CA ILE A 14 -21.40 -0.21 0.20
C ILE A 14 -21.32 -1.10 -1.07
N ILE A 15 -21.93 -2.30 -0.99
CA ILE A 15 -22.95 -2.74 -1.95
C ILE A 15 -24.29 -2.47 -1.27
N LYS A 16 -24.95 -1.35 -1.61
CA LYS A 16 -26.34 -1.07 -1.23
C LYS A 16 -27.20 -1.43 -2.43
N ARG A 17 -28.11 -2.37 -2.25
CA ARG A 17 -29.40 -2.35 -2.91
C ARG A 17 -30.46 -2.33 -1.81
N GLU A 18 -31.24 -1.27 -1.83
CA GLU A 18 -32.44 -1.05 -1.02
C GLU A 18 -33.41 -2.22 -1.20
N PHE A 19 -33.94 -2.74 -0.10
CA PHE A 19 -35.36 -3.08 0.01
C PHE A 19 -35.72 -2.97 1.49
N ASP A 20 -36.48 -1.93 1.78
CA ASP A 20 -37.22 -1.70 3.01
C ASP A 20 -38.47 -2.59 2.95
N GLU A 21 -38.67 -3.47 3.93
CA GLU A 21 -40.00 -3.88 4.40
C GLU A 21 -39.90 -4.72 5.68
N SER A 22 -40.38 -4.10 6.76
CA SER A 22 -41.01 -4.66 7.97
C SER A 22 -40.43 -5.93 8.63
N ALA A 23 -39.98 -5.73 9.86
CA ALA A 23 -39.75 -6.76 10.86
C ALA A 23 -41.01 -7.63 11.09
N GLU A 24 -40.93 -8.90 10.71
CA GLU A 24 -41.73 -9.95 11.33
C GLU A 24 -40.81 -11.01 11.93
N HIS A 25 -40.82 -11.06 13.26
CA HIS A 25 -40.40 -12.21 14.05
C HIS A 25 -41.23 -13.43 13.60
N THR A 26 -40.67 -14.28 12.75
CA THR A 26 -41.18 -15.64 12.58
C THR A 26 -40.11 -16.62 13.04
N ALA A 27 -40.37 -17.21 14.21
CA ALA A 27 -39.73 -18.42 14.67
C ALA A 27 -39.84 -19.49 13.57
N ARG A 28 -38.78 -19.71 12.81
CA ARG A 28 -38.73 -20.80 11.83
C ARG A 28 -38.26 -22.05 12.53
N GLY A 29 -39.20 -22.99 12.63
CA GLY A 29 -39.00 -24.34 13.14
C GLY A 29 -37.77 -25.01 12.54
N ILE A 30 -37.08 -25.72 13.42
CA ILE A 30 -35.99 -26.63 13.12
C ILE A 30 -36.57 -27.73 12.22
N ASN A 31 -36.36 -27.63 10.91
CA ASN A 31 -36.56 -28.75 10.01
C ASN A 31 -35.36 -29.70 10.18
N SER A 32 -35.60 -30.77 10.92
CA SER A 32 -34.80 -31.99 10.89
C SER A 32 -35.00 -32.66 9.53
N ASN A 33 -34.02 -32.50 8.61
CA ASN A 33 -33.65 -33.49 7.58
C ASN A 33 -32.50 -32.94 6.71
N GLY A 34 -31.28 -33.44 6.94
CA GLY A 34 -30.07 -33.18 6.15
C GLY A 34 -29.30 -31.91 6.54
N SER A 35 -28.05 -32.07 6.99
CA SER A 35 -27.09 -30.95 7.00
C SER A 35 -26.89 -30.50 5.56
N SER A 36 -27.48 -29.36 5.17
CA SER A 36 -27.15 -28.76 3.89
C SER A 36 -25.65 -28.40 3.87
N LEU A 37 -24.99 -28.52 2.72
CA LEU A 37 -23.60 -28.09 2.55
C LEU A 37 -23.39 -26.66 3.08
N ALA A 38 -24.38 -25.79 2.92
CA ALA A 38 -24.35 -24.44 3.45
C ALA A 38 -24.28 -24.39 5.00
N THR A 39 -24.96 -25.28 5.70
CA THR A 39 -24.87 -25.37 7.16
C THR A 39 -23.46 -25.80 7.60
N LEU A 40 -22.87 -26.76 6.88
CA LEU A 40 -21.52 -27.24 7.17
C LEU A 40 -20.44 -26.17 6.90
N LEU A 41 -20.64 -25.31 5.88
CA LEU A 41 -19.71 -24.23 5.56
C LEU A 41 -19.87 -23.00 6.47
N THR A 42 -21.08 -22.73 6.97
CA THR A 42 -21.38 -21.55 7.81
C THR A 42 -21.25 -21.81 9.31
N GLN A 43 -21.54 -23.03 9.77
CA GLN A 43 -21.41 -23.43 11.18
C GLN A 43 -20.07 -24.12 11.45
N ARG A 44 -18.95 -23.44 11.11
CA ARG A 44 -17.60 -24.02 11.21
C ARG A 44 -17.26 -24.52 12.62
N ASP A 45 -17.72 -23.84 13.67
CA ASP A 45 -17.49 -24.26 15.07
C ASP A 45 -18.20 -25.57 15.43
N ARG A 46 -19.29 -25.88 14.75
CA ARG A 46 -20.06 -27.11 14.99
C ARG A 46 -19.45 -28.32 14.26
N TYR A 47 -18.74 -28.08 13.16
CA TYR A 47 -18.18 -29.12 12.30
C TYR A 47 -16.71 -28.86 11.93
N PRO A 48 -15.82 -28.53 12.88
CA PRO A 48 -14.49 -27.96 12.58
C PRO A 48 -13.68 -28.84 11.64
N CYS A 49 -13.56 -30.14 11.89
CA CYS A 49 -12.77 -31.03 11.04
C CYS A 49 -13.27 -31.09 9.58
N ALA A 50 -14.59 -31.14 9.37
CA ALA A 50 -15.14 -31.22 8.02
C ALA A 50 -15.06 -29.87 7.31
N SER A 51 -15.35 -28.78 8.02
CA SER A 51 -15.24 -27.43 7.48
C SER A 51 -13.78 -27.12 7.12
N ASP A 52 -12.84 -27.34 8.03
CA ASP A 52 -11.43 -27.01 7.81
C ASP A 52 -10.84 -27.81 6.63
N LEU A 53 -11.14 -29.11 6.54
CA LEU A 53 -10.76 -29.91 5.36
C LEU A 53 -11.27 -29.31 4.06
N ILE A 54 -12.52 -28.84 4.00
CA ILE A 54 -13.05 -28.21 2.78
C ILE A 54 -12.33 -26.89 2.51
N PHE A 55 -12.19 -26.03 3.53
CA PHE A 55 -11.56 -24.73 3.38
C PHE A 55 -10.08 -24.81 2.99
N ASP A 56 -9.39 -25.89 3.35
CA ASP A 56 -8.01 -26.18 2.94
C ASP A 56 -7.88 -26.42 1.41
N TYR A 57 -8.93 -26.91 0.76
CA TYR A 57 -8.96 -27.09 -0.71
C TYR A 57 -9.48 -25.88 -1.47
N LEU A 58 -10.07 -24.90 -0.77
CA LEU A 58 -10.56 -23.68 -1.39
C LEU A 58 -9.42 -22.66 -1.42
N ASN A 59 -9.21 -22.01 -2.55
CA ASN A 59 -8.39 -20.81 -2.60
C ASN A 59 -9.25 -19.57 -2.34
N VAL A 60 -8.63 -18.38 -2.24
CA VAL A 60 -9.38 -17.12 -2.01
C VAL A 60 -10.48 -16.88 -3.04
N THR A 61 -10.23 -17.17 -4.32
CA THR A 61 -11.24 -16.97 -5.36
C THR A 61 -12.40 -17.93 -5.24
N ASP A 62 -12.17 -19.16 -4.78
CA ASP A 62 -13.24 -20.11 -4.49
C ASP A 62 -14.07 -19.62 -3.30
N VAL A 63 -13.44 -19.12 -2.24
CA VAL A 63 -14.13 -18.54 -1.08
C VAL A 63 -15.00 -17.35 -1.50
N ILE A 64 -14.47 -16.46 -2.35
CA ILE A 64 -15.23 -15.32 -2.89
C ILE A 64 -16.37 -15.80 -3.81
N ALA A 65 -16.15 -16.85 -4.60
CA ALA A 65 -17.21 -17.41 -5.44
C ALA A 65 -18.34 -17.98 -4.58
N LEU A 66 -18.02 -18.67 -3.48
CA LEU A 66 -19.01 -19.22 -2.55
C LEU A 66 -19.90 -18.14 -1.93
N THR A 67 -19.38 -16.95 -1.61
CA THR A 67 -20.21 -15.85 -1.07
C THR A 67 -21.28 -15.35 -2.05
N ARG A 68 -21.12 -15.64 -3.34
CA ARG A 68 -22.04 -15.24 -4.41
C ARG A 68 -23.07 -16.31 -4.77
N VAL A 69 -22.93 -17.52 -4.25
CA VAL A 69 -23.82 -18.64 -4.58
C VAL A 69 -25.21 -18.45 -3.95
N CYS A 70 -25.28 -18.10 -2.67
CA CYS A 70 -26.55 -17.83 -2.00
C CYS A 70 -26.39 -16.95 -0.76
N LYS A 71 -27.51 -16.39 -0.26
CA LYS A 71 -27.53 -15.49 0.91
C LYS A 71 -26.89 -16.11 2.16
N ALA A 72 -27.09 -17.40 2.39
CA ALA A 72 -26.53 -18.09 3.56
C ALA A 72 -24.99 -18.11 3.55
N LEU A 73 -24.35 -18.12 2.38
CA LEU A 73 -22.89 -18.17 2.25
C LEU A 73 -22.25 -16.78 2.17
N SER A 74 -23.06 -15.72 2.11
CA SER A 74 -22.58 -14.37 1.84
C SER A 74 -21.59 -13.83 2.88
N THR A 75 -21.66 -14.32 4.12
CA THR A 75 -20.77 -13.91 5.22
C THR A 75 -19.54 -14.79 5.38
N ILE A 76 -19.43 -15.90 4.65
CA ILE A 76 -18.33 -16.87 4.83
C ILE A 76 -16.97 -16.19 4.77
N TYR A 77 -16.78 -15.28 3.81
CA TYR A 77 -15.51 -14.58 3.70
C TYR A 77 -15.19 -13.75 4.96
N SER A 78 -16.12 -12.92 5.43
CA SER A 78 -15.89 -12.08 6.62
C SER A 78 -15.66 -12.91 7.87
N ASP A 79 -16.38 -14.03 8.01
CA ASP A 79 -16.27 -14.93 9.15
C ASP A 79 -14.93 -15.70 9.12
N SER A 80 -14.45 -16.04 7.92
CA SER A 80 -13.17 -16.71 7.68
C SER A 80 -11.95 -15.83 7.88
N VAL A 81 -12.03 -14.50 7.68
CA VAL A 81 -10.85 -13.61 7.73
C VAL A 81 -10.03 -13.81 9.00
N SER A 82 -10.68 -13.82 10.16
CA SER A 82 -9.99 -13.95 11.46
C SER A 82 -9.38 -15.33 11.70
N ARG A 83 -9.92 -16.39 11.08
CA ARG A 83 -9.49 -17.79 11.29
C ARG A 83 -8.46 -18.23 10.27
N ASP A 84 -8.74 -17.98 9.01
CA ASP A 84 -7.98 -18.52 7.89
C ASP A 84 -6.75 -17.65 7.55
N TRP A 85 -6.75 -16.38 8.00
CA TRP A 85 -5.67 -15.41 7.83
C TRP A 85 -5.12 -14.95 9.19
N ASP A 86 -4.85 -15.90 10.09
CA ASP A 86 -4.21 -15.63 11.38
C ASP A 86 -2.69 -15.42 11.24
N ILE A 87 -2.28 -14.16 11.34
CA ILE A 87 -0.87 -13.77 11.31
C ILE A 87 -0.09 -14.22 12.55
N ASN A 88 -0.73 -14.29 13.72
CA ASN A 88 -0.05 -14.61 14.97
C ASN A 88 0.36 -16.08 14.97
N SER A 89 -0.55 -16.98 14.57
CA SER A 89 -0.22 -18.39 14.35
C SER A 89 0.92 -18.57 13.34
N ARG A 90 0.91 -17.80 12.24
CA ARG A 90 1.97 -17.85 11.21
C ARG A 90 3.33 -17.37 11.74
N LEU A 91 3.35 -16.37 12.59
CA LEU A 91 4.56 -15.81 13.19
C LEU A 91 5.09 -16.67 14.35
N GLY A 92 4.24 -17.44 15.03
CA GLY A 92 4.60 -18.29 16.17
C GLY A 92 5.72 -19.29 15.90
N ARG A 93 5.95 -19.68 14.63
CA ARG A 93 7.07 -20.54 14.24
C ARG A 93 8.45 -19.87 14.36
N PHE A 94 8.48 -18.54 14.38
CA PHE A 94 9.70 -17.75 14.46
C PHE A 94 9.81 -17.07 15.82
N ILE A 95 8.75 -16.39 16.21
CA ILE A 95 8.73 -15.49 17.36
C ILE A 95 7.83 -16.04 18.45
N THR A 96 8.29 -15.93 19.69
CA THR A 96 7.58 -16.40 20.88
C THR A 96 6.34 -15.55 21.16
N ASP A 97 6.45 -14.24 21.01
CA ASP A 97 5.35 -13.27 21.13
C ASP A 97 5.13 -12.52 19.79
N PRO A 98 4.23 -13.02 18.92
CA PRO A 98 3.88 -12.35 17.67
C PRO A 98 3.32 -10.93 17.84
N ALA A 99 2.60 -10.65 18.92
CA ALA A 99 1.98 -9.35 19.16
C ALA A 99 3.04 -8.30 19.52
N ASP A 100 3.99 -8.64 20.40
CA ASP A 100 5.09 -7.74 20.74
C ASP A 100 6.01 -7.50 19.53
N PHE A 101 6.26 -8.53 18.72
CA PHE A 101 7.01 -8.36 17.48
C PHE A 101 6.32 -7.44 16.48
N ARG A 102 5.02 -7.63 16.25
CA ARG A 102 4.23 -6.71 15.41
C ARG A 102 4.23 -5.29 15.96
N ARG A 103 4.19 -5.11 17.27
CA ARG A 103 4.34 -3.79 17.91
C ARG A 103 5.71 -3.18 17.59
N ILE A 104 6.80 -3.95 17.66
CA ILE A 104 8.13 -3.50 17.25
C ILE A 104 8.14 -3.10 15.77
N LEU A 105 7.52 -3.89 14.90
CA LEU A 105 7.39 -3.53 13.49
C LEU A 105 6.62 -2.21 13.31
N GLY A 106 5.46 -2.05 13.94
CA GLY A 106 4.65 -0.85 13.79
C GLY A 106 5.34 0.43 14.24
N VAL A 107 6.00 0.42 15.42
CA VAL A 107 6.76 1.58 15.93
C VAL A 107 7.91 1.96 14.99
N ASN A 108 8.47 0.99 14.28
CA ASN A 108 9.63 1.18 13.40
C ASN A 108 9.25 1.16 11.91
N GLN A 109 7.96 1.27 11.57
CA GLN A 109 7.44 1.19 10.20
C GLN A 109 7.98 -0.01 9.40
N GLY A 110 8.21 -1.12 10.09
CA GLY A 110 8.70 -2.36 9.51
C GLY A 110 7.58 -3.15 8.83
N LEU A 111 7.93 -3.88 7.78
CA LEU A 111 6.99 -4.69 6.98
C LEU A 111 7.46 -6.15 6.95
N ILE A 112 6.52 -7.09 7.02
CA ILE A 112 6.79 -8.47 6.63
C ILE A 112 6.55 -8.59 5.13
N VAL A 113 7.52 -9.11 4.39
CA VAL A 113 7.50 -9.16 2.93
C VAL A 113 7.85 -10.56 2.41
N GLY A 114 7.96 -10.70 1.09
CA GLY A 114 8.48 -11.90 0.45
C GLY A 114 7.59 -13.12 0.64
N SER A 115 8.22 -14.29 0.77
CA SER A 115 7.51 -15.57 0.72
C SER A 115 6.50 -15.76 1.86
N THR A 116 6.75 -15.18 3.04
CA THR A 116 5.82 -15.29 4.17
C THR A 116 4.53 -14.51 3.92
N ALA A 117 4.62 -13.33 3.29
CA ALA A 117 3.45 -12.55 2.90
C ALA A 117 2.63 -13.25 1.81
N PHE A 118 3.30 -13.83 0.80
CA PHE A 118 2.59 -14.64 -0.21
C PHE A 118 1.86 -15.84 0.42
N GLN A 119 2.55 -16.60 1.27
CA GLN A 119 1.99 -17.77 1.94
C GLN A 119 0.79 -17.43 2.82
N PHE A 120 0.77 -16.23 3.42
CA PHE A 120 -0.38 -15.70 4.15
C PHE A 120 -1.61 -15.60 3.25
N PHE A 121 -1.52 -14.92 2.11
CA PHE A 121 -2.63 -14.77 1.18
C PHE A 121 -3.06 -16.07 0.51
N ALA A 122 -2.09 -16.90 0.14
CA ALA A 122 -2.32 -18.20 -0.48
C ALA A 122 -2.91 -19.23 0.50
N ARG A 123 -2.83 -18.97 1.82
CA ARG A 123 -3.16 -19.93 2.89
C ARG A 123 -2.38 -21.24 2.79
N VAL A 124 -1.10 -21.13 2.43
CA VAL A 124 -0.21 -22.29 2.31
C VAL A 124 0.93 -22.21 3.32
N TYR A 125 1.59 -23.35 3.50
CA TYR A 125 2.78 -23.49 4.34
C TYR A 125 3.92 -24.08 3.52
N TRP A 126 5.06 -23.40 3.51
CA TRP A 126 6.28 -23.90 2.90
C TRP A 126 7.31 -24.22 3.97
N GLU A 127 7.64 -25.51 4.07
CA GLU A 127 8.69 -25.97 4.96
C GLU A 127 10.03 -25.32 4.61
N GLY A 128 10.78 -24.94 5.64
CA GLY A 128 12.07 -24.25 5.50
C GLY A 128 11.98 -22.83 4.91
N SER A 129 10.79 -22.24 4.75
CA SER A 129 10.69 -20.82 4.38
C SER A 129 11.13 -19.90 5.52
N SER A 130 11.84 -18.82 5.18
CA SER A 130 12.22 -17.77 6.11
C SER A 130 11.13 -16.71 6.30
N LEU A 131 11.21 -15.98 7.41
CA LEU A 131 10.51 -14.72 7.58
C LEU A 131 11.37 -13.58 7.02
N ASP A 132 10.83 -12.78 6.11
CA ASP A 132 11.54 -11.63 5.57
C ASP A 132 10.92 -10.35 6.12
N VAL A 133 11.73 -9.50 6.74
CA VAL A 133 11.31 -8.30 7.46
C VAL A 133 12.06 -7.10 6.90
N LEU A 134 11.35 -6.17 6.29
CA LEU A 134 11.90 -4.93 5.76
C LEU A 134 11.80 -3.80 6.78
N GLY A 135 12.85 -3.00 6.88
CA GLY A 135 12.85 -1.74 7.63
C GLY A 135 13.85 -0.73 7.07
N GLU A 136 13.62 0.53 7.41
CA GLU A 136 14.57 1.61 7.10
C GLU A 136 15.88 1.42 7.86
N SER A 137 16.99 1.67 7.17
CA SER A 137 18.33 1.59 7.74
C SER A 137 18.48 2.55 8.91
N GLY A 138 19.18 2.12 9.97
CA GLY A 138 19.40 2.94 11.15
C GLY A 138 18.53 2.51 12.33
N PRO A 139 17.80 3.42 13.02
CA PRO A 139 17.07 3.11 14.24
C PRO A 139 16.12 1.92 14.12
N ALA A 140 15.34 1.85 13.04
CA ALA A 140 14.33 0.82 12.82
C ALA A 140 14.96 -0.58 12.74
N VAL A 141 15.92 -0.79 11.84
CA VAL A 141 16.65 -2.07 11.72
C VAL A 141 17.42 -2.41 13.00
N ARG A 142 17.96 -1.42 13.74
CA ARG A 142 18.60 -1.66 15.04
C ARG A 142 17.61 -2.20 16.08
N ALA A 143 16.41 -1.63 16.16
CA ALA A 143 15.36 -2.07 17.08
C ALA A 143 14.91 -3.50 16.76
N ILE A 144 14.62 -3.79 15.49
CA ILE A 144 14.26 -5.14 15.03
C ILE A 144 15.39 -6.12 15.36
N SER A 145 16.64 -5.79 15.03
CA SER A 145 17.81 -6.64 15.31
C SER A 145 18.00 -6.89 16.81
N ALA A 146 17.75 -5.88 17.66
CA ALA A 146 17.84 -6.02 19.11
C ALA A 146 16.75 -6.98 19.65
N TYR A 147 15.53 -6.87 19.13
CA TYR A 147 14.44 -7.79 19.45
C TYR A 147 14.79 -9.23 19.07
N LEU A 148 15.28 -9.46 17.86
CA LEU A 148 15.67 -10.80 17.41
C LEU A 148 16.75 -11.43 18.31
N ARG A 149 17.75 -10.66 18.75
CA ARG A 149 18.78 -11.17 19.69
C ARG A 149 18.17 -11.60 21.03
N LYS A 150 17.19 -10.85 21.54
CA LYS A 150 16.45 -11.21 22.77
C LYS A 150 15.66 -12.52 22.59
N GLU A 151 15.10 -12.75 21.40
CA GLU A 151 14.42 -14.00 21.02
C GLU A 151 15.38 -15.18 20.75
N GLY A 152 16.69 -15.01 20.98
CA GLY A 152 17.70 -16.07 20.81
C GLY A 152 18.19 -16.24 19.37
N TYR A 153 18.00 -15.23 18.51
CA TYR A 153 18.56 -15.26 17.16
C TYR A 153 19.99 -14.73 17.11
N ARG A 154 20.84 -15.44 16.36
CA ARG A 154 22.21 -15.02 16.05
C ARG A 154 22.29 -14.48 14.64
N ARG A 155 22.94 -13.33 14.47
CA ARG A 155 23.27 -12.76 13.16
C ARG A 155 24.32 -13.61 12.47
N GLU A 156 24.11 -13.90 11.19
CA GLU A 156 25.08 -14.59 10.34
C GLU A 156 25.69 -13.65 9.31
N ARG A 157 25.32 -13.79 8.04
CA ARG A 157 25.86 -13.03 6.93
C ARG A 157 24.93 -11.88 6.55
N THR A 158 25.54 -10.77 6.17
CA THR A 158 24.87 -9.68 5.45
C THR A 158 25.29 -9.72 4.00
N ASN A 159 24.32 -9.75 3.09
CA ASN A 159 24.52 -9.68 1.66
C ASN A 159 23.93 -8.37 1.13
N LYS A 160 24.59 -7.79 0.13
CA LYS A 160 24.08 -6.65 -0.62
C LYS A 160 23.33 -7.15 -1.83
N PHE A 161 22.23 -6.50 -2.15
CA PHE A 161 21.39 -6.77 -3.30
C PHE A 161 21.10 -5.46 -4.02
N TRP A 162 20.89 -5.59 -5.32
CA TRP A 162 20.52 -4.50 -6.20
C TRP A 162 19.05 -4.71 -6.58
N GLY A 163 18.21 -3.72 -6.33
CA GLY A 163 16.84 -3.67 -6.81
C GLY A 163 16.80 -3.34 -8.31
N GLY A 164 15.63 -3.60 -8.92
CA GLY A 164 15.43 -3.36 -10.34
C GLY A 164 15.27 -1.88 -10.68
N LEU A 165 14.59 -1.10 -9.83
CA LEU A 165 14.28 0.31 -10.09
C LEU A 165 14.14 1.15 -8.80
N PRO A 166 14.64 2.40 -8.76
CA PRO A 166 15.50 3.01 -9.78
C PRO A 166 16.82 2.22 -9.91
N GLU A 167 17.42 2.31 -11.09
CA GLU A 167 18.69 1.64 -11.37
C GLU A 167 19.71 1.97 -10.28
N GLY A 168 20.30 0.94 -9.67
CA GLY A 168 21.27 1.12 -8.59
C GLY A 168 20.70 1.21 -7.17
N PHE A 169 19.40 0.97 -6.94
CA PHE A 169 18.88 0.84 -5.57
C PHE A 169 19.56 -0.31 -4.81
N GLU A 170 20.41 0.01 -3.81
CA GLU A 170 21.05 -0.98 -2.93
C GLU A 170 20.17 -1.24 -1.69
N TYR A 171 19.92 -2.52 -1.41
CA TYR A 171 19.41 -2.95 -0.10
C TYR A 171 20.24 -4.10 0.45
N ARG A 172 20.17 -4.28 1.77
CA ARG A 172 20.97 -5.30 2.48
C ARG A 172 20.07 -6.31 3.12
N ILE A 173 20.40 -7.59 2.98
CA ILE A 173 19.72 -8.66 3.73
C ILE A 173 20.69 -9.22 4.75
N THR A 174 20.35 -9.10 6.03
CA THR A 174 21.05 -9.74 7.13
C THR A 174 20.26 -10.96 7.60
N THR A 175 20.85 -12.14 7.47
CA THR A 175 20.24 -13.40 7.94
C THR A 175 20.48 -13.59 9.45
N TYR A 176 19.42 -13.99 10.14
CA TYR A 176 19.37 -14.37 11.54
C TYR A 176 18.86 -15.80 11.67
N ILE A 177 19.55 -16.63 12.45
CA ILE A 177 19.16 -18.03 12.72
C ILE A 177 18.94 -18.21 14.22
N LYS A 178 17.84 -18.87 14.59
CA LYS A 178 17.51 -19.14 15.99
C LYS A 178 18.43 -20.21 16.57
N ILE A 179 19.02 -19.93 17.74
CA ILE A 179 19.87 -20.90 18.44
C ILE A 179 19.02 -22.12 18.83
N GLY A 180 19.47 -23.32 18.48
CA GLY A 180 18.75 -24.58 18.74
C GLY A 180 17.60 -24.88 17.77
N ALA A 181 17.26 -23.99 16.85
CA ALA A 181 16.23 -24.20 15.83
C ALA A 181 16.71 -23.65 14.47
N PRO A 182 17.65 -24.34 13.79
CA PRO A 182 18.30 -23.82 12.59
C PRO A 182 17.34 -23.58 11.41
N ASN A 183 16.19 -24.26 11.39
CA ASN A 183 15.15 -24.07 10.37
C ASN A 183 14.32 -22.79 10.59
N ALA A 184 14.39 -22.17 11.78
CA ALA A 184 13.76 -20.89 12.06
C ALA A 184 14.70 -19.75 11.64
N LYS A 185 14.59 -19.35 10.37
CA LYS A 185 15.38 -18.28 9.76
C LYS A 185 14.58 -16.99 9.58
N ILE A 186 15.17 -15.87 9.96
CA ILE A 186 14.63 -14.52 9.71
C ILE A 186 15.65 -13.72 8.91
N ASN A 187 15.22 -13.07 7.84
CA ASN A 187 16.02 -12.14 7.05
C ASN A 187 15.56 -10.72 7.35
N VAL A 188 16.46 -9.88 7.85
CA VAL A 188 16.21 -8.46 8.03
C VAL A 188 16.72 -7.72 6.80
N ILE A 189 15.81 -7.16 6.02
CA ILE A 189 16.05 -6.35 4.84
C ILE A 189 16.15 -4.89 5.27
N SER A 190 17.27 -4.24 4.96
CA SER A 190 17.59 -2.86 5.29
C SER A 190 17.66 -2.04 4.01
N ALA A 191 16.74 -1.08 3.87
CA ALA A 191 16.72 -0.13 2.76
C ALA A 191 17.20 1.25 3.23
N GLY A 192 17.85 2.04 2.37
CA GLY A 192 18.30 3.40 2.72
C GLY A 192 17.17 4.43 2.84
N ILE A 193 15.98 4.07 2.36
CA ILE A 193 14.77 4.90 2.29
C ILE A 193 13.64 4.22 3.10
N MET A 194 12.52 4.91 3.31
CA MET A 194 11.33 4.39 4.00
C MET A 194 10.88 3.03 3.46
N SER A 195 10.31 2.19 4.33
CA SER A 195 10.03 0.78 4.04
C SER A 195 9.08 0.55 2.87
N ILE A 196 8.06 1.41 2.65
CA ILE A 196 7.12 1.21 1.53
C ILE A 196 7.79 1.47 0.18
N TRP A 197 8.53 2.56 0.05
CA TRP A 197 9.32 2.82 -1.15
C TRP A 197 10.32 1.68 -1.37
N GLY A 198 11.06 1.28 -0.32
CA GLY A 198 12.03 0.18 -0.40
C GLY A 198 11.40 -1.17 -0.76
N PHE A 199 10.15 -1.41 -0.38
CA PHE A 199 9.38 -2.59 -0.76
C PHE A 199 9.07 -2.60 -2.25
N LEU A 200 8.50 -1.49 -2.75
CA LEU A 200 8.11 -1.33 -4.16
C LEU A 200 9.31 -1.38 -5.11
N ALA A 201 10.44 -0.77 -4.71
CA ALA A 201 11.68 -0.71 -5.48
C ALA A 201 12.49 -2.02 -5.49
N GLY A 202 12.27 -2.92 -4.51
CA GLY A 202 13.09 -4.12 -4.32
C GLY A 202 12.28 -5.40 -4.14
N PRO A 203 11.86 -5.77 -2.90
CA PRO A 203 11.17 -7.03 -2.63
C PRO A 203 9.89 -7.31 -3.46
N ALA A 204 9.23 -6.28 -4.01
CA ALA A 204 8.08 -6.41 -4.91
C ALA A 204 8.45 -6.77 -6.37
N TYR A 205 9.45 -7.62 -6.57
CA TYR A 205 9.98 -8.02 -7.89
C TYR A 205 9.08 -8.93 -8.74
N SER A 206 7.89 -9.32 -8.26
CA SER A 206 6.92 -10.11 -9.01
C SER A 206 5.51 -9.82 -8.51
N THR A 207 4.49 -10.15 -9.30
CA THR A 207 3.10 -10.00 -8.86
C THR A 207 2.80 -10.83 -7.60
N ALA A 208 3.47 -11.97 -7.41
CA ALA A 208 3.37 -12.78 -6.19
C ALA A 208 4.12 -12.19 -4.98
N SER A 209 5.33 -11.66 -5.19
CA SER A 209 6.13 -11.06 -4.11
C SER A 209 5.68 -9.65 -3.72
N ALA A 210 4.84 -9.02 -4.54
CA ALA A 210 4.13 -7.77 -4.26
C ALA A 210 2.98 -7.96 -3.24
N CYS A 211 3.26 -8.74 -2.20
CA CYS A 211 2.47 -8.88 -0.99
C CYS A 211 3.31 -8.43 0.21
N PHE A 212 2.70 -7.72 1.16
CA PHE A 212 3.35 -7.34 2.40
C PHE A 212 2.35 -7.29 3.56
N MET A 213 2.87 -7.29 4.78
CA MET A 213 2.06 -7.17 5.99
C MET A 213 2.66 -6.10 6.89
N ALA A 214 1.86 -5.09 7.20
CA ALA A 214 2.14 -4.14 8.27
C ALA A 214 1.71 -4.73 9.62
N TRP A 215 1.80 -3.94 10.68
CA TRP A 215 1.43 -4.41 12.01
C TRP A 215 -0.09 -4.61 12.18
N ASP A 216 -0.94 -3.90 11.44
CA ASP A 216 -2.41 -3.92 11.58
C ASP A 216 -3.16 -4.44 10.34
N LYS A 217 -2.50 -4.51 9.18
CA LYS A 217 -3.14 -4.92 7.93
C LYS A 217 -2.15 -5.60 6.98
N ALA A 218 -2.63 -6.59 6.23
CA ALA A 218 -1.92 -7.24 5.14
C ALA A 218 -2.42 -6.74 3.77
N TYR A 219 -1.52 -6.64 2.79
CA TYR A 219 -1.81 -6.17 1.43
C TYR A 219 -1.26 -7.11 0.36
N CYS A 220 -2.08 -7.46 -0.63
CA CYS A 220 -1.67 -8.09 -1.88
C CYS A 220 -2.02 -7.15 -3.05
N LEU A 221 -1.01 -6.58 -3.69
CA LEU A 221 -1.17 -5.50 -4.67
C LEU A 221 -1.73 -5.97 -6.02
N PHE A 222 -1.56 -7.26 -6.36
CA PHE A 222 -1.97 -7.83 -7.65
C PHE A 222 -2.86 -9.07 -7.49
N LEU A 223 -3.82 -9.02 -6.56
CA LEU A 223 -4.72 -10.12 -6.23
C LEU A 223 -5.30 -10.82 -7.47
N LYS A 224 -5.92 -10.04 -8.35
CA LYS A 224 -6.62 -10.58 -9.52
C LYS A 224 -5.66 -11.30 -10.47
N TYR A 225 -4.45 -10.76 -10.66
CA TYR A 225 -3.46 -11.37 -11.56
C TYR A 225 -2.89 -12.65 -10.95
N THR A 226 -2.40 -12.56 -9.70
CA THR A 226 -1.71 -13.65 -9.02
C THR A 226 -2.63 -14.78 -8.59
N PHE A 227 -3.72 -14.48 -7.90
CA PHE A 227 -4.60 -15.50 -7.34
C PHE A 227 -5.84 -15.75 -8.18
N GLY A 228 -6.35 -14.71 -8.87
CA GLY A 228 -7.53 -14.84 -9.73
C GLY A 228 -7.25 -15.51 -11.06
N LEU A 229 -6.24 -15.05 -11.78
CA LEU A 229 -5.83 -15.62 -13.06
C LEU A 229 -4.78 -16.72 -12.90
N ARG A 230 -4.23 -16.90 -11.69
CA ARG A 230 -3.11 -17.82 -11.42
C ARG A 230 -1.89 -17.53 -12.30
N LYS A 231 -1.67 -16.26 -12.65
CA LYS A 231 -0.56 -15.82 -13.51
C LYS A 231 0.49 -15.06 -12.71
N LEU A 232 1.76 -15.28 -13.04
CA LEU A 232 2.89 -14.56 -12.46
C LEU A 232 3.60 -13.73 -13.50
N LYS A 233 3.90 -12.47 -13.13
CA LYS A 233 4.77 -11.60 -13.90
C LYS A 233 5.94 -11.16 -13.03
N PHE A 234 7.11 -11.04 -13.63
CA PHE A 234 8.29 -10.47 -12.99
C PHE A 234 8.43 -8.98 -13.32
N ALA A 235 9.00 -8.27 -12.36
CA ALA A 235 9.43 -6.90 -12.55
C ALA A 235 10.67 -6.85 -13.44
N HIS A 236 10.90 -5.71 -14.11
CA HIS A 236 12.12 -5.48 -14.89
C HIS A 236 13.40 -5.70 -14.05
N GLY A 237 14.47 -6.17 -14.70
CA GLY A 237 15.80 -6.26 -14.09
C GLY A 237 16.01 -7.44 -13.14
N LEU A 238 15.02 -8.32 -12.92
CA LEU A 238 15.24 -9.55 -12.18
C LEU A 238 15.92 -10.60 -13.07
N ASP A 239 17.15 -10.97 -12.72
CA ASP A 239 17.83 -12.10 -13.37
C ASP A 239 17.20 -13.41 -12.90
N THR A 240 16.41 -14.02 -13.79
CA THR A 240 15.74 -15.30 -13.54
C THR A 240 16.72 -16.48 -13.49
N ALA A 241 18.00 -16.31 -13.86
CA ALA A 241 19.01 -17.37 -13.86
C ALA A 241 19.56 -17.71 -12.46
N TYR A 242 19.17 -17.00 -11.40
CA TYR A 242 19.57 -17.33 -10.03
C TYR A 242 18.79 -18.55 -9.48
N ASP A 243 19.52 -19.53 -8.93
CA ASP A 243 18.94 -20.77 -8.33
C ASP A 243 17.86 -20.50 -7.26
N SER A 244 17.97 -19.38 -6.53
CA SER A 244 16.99 -18.94 -5.55
C SER A 244 15.65 -18.56 -6.19
N VAL A 245 15.68 -17.96 -7.38
CA VAL A 245 14.49 -17.60 -8.16
C VAL A 245 13.83 -18.87 -8.70
N HIS A 246 14.59 -19.81 -9.25
CA HIS A 246 14.05 -21.11 -9.69
C HIS A 246 13.39 -21.92 -8.57
N THR A 247 13.97 -21.91 -7.37
CA THR A 247 13.39 -22.60 -6.21
C THR A 247 12.08 -21.95 -5.76
N MET A 248 12.00 -20.63 -5.81
CA MET A 248 10.77 -19.89 -5.53
C MET A 248 9.69 -20.14 -6.58
N LEU A 249 10.06 -20.14 -7.87
CA LEU A 249 9.18 -20.44 -8.98
C LEU A 249 8.54 -21.81 -8.84
N ARG A 250 9.35 -22.85 -8.59
CA ARG A 250 8.83 -24.21 -8.33
C ARG A 250 7.81 -24.23 -7.20
N ARG A 251 8.02 -23.44 -6.13
CA ARG A 251 7.04 -23.33 -5.05
C ARG A 251 5.75 -22.66 -5.51
N TYR A 252 5.81 -21.61 -6.32
CA TYR A 252 4.59 -21.01 -6.86
C TYR A 252 3.84 -21.94 -7.82
N GLU A 253 4.55 -22.64 -8.70
CA GLU A 253 3.98 -23.62 -9.64
C GLU A 253 3.32 -24.79 -8.92
N GLN A 254 3.96 -25.34 -7.89
CA GLN A 254 3.36 -26.37 -7.01
C GLN A 254 2.07 -25.90 -6.34
N ASN A 255 1.89 -24.59 -6.20
CA ASN A 255 0.68 -23.98 -5.64
C ASN A 255 -0.29 -23.47 -6.73
N GLY A 256 -0.14 -23.97 -7.96
CA GLY A 256 -1.05 -23.75 -9.07
C GLY A 256 -0.92 -22.39 -9.74
N CYS A 257 0.19 -21.67 -9.54
CA CYS A 257 0.48 -20.46 -10.31
C CYS A 257 1.26 -20.82 -11.58
N CYS A 258 0.80 -20.35 -12.73
CA CYS A 258 1.51 -20.46 -13.99
C CYS A 258 2.45 -19.26 -14.14
N LEU A 259 3.74 -19.54 -14.32
CA LEU A 259 4.67 -18.51 -14.74
C LEU A 259 4.35 -18.15 -16.20
N GLU A 260 4.09 -16.87 -16.47
CA GLU A 260 4.16 -16.39 -17.85
C GLU A 260 5.63 -16.22 -18.24
N ASP A 261 6.35 -17.35 -18.30
CA ASP A 261 7.69 -17.39 -18.87
C ASP A 261 7.49 -17.53 -20.36
N SER A 262 7.62 -16.41 -21.03
CA SER A 262 7.47 -16.39 -22.46
C SER A 262 8.83 -16.07 -23.05
N SER A 263 9.65 -17.11 -23.15
CA SER A 263 10.31 -17.39 -24.41
C SER A 263 9.22 -17.52 -25.47
N PHE A 264 8.79 -16.37 -25.97
CA PHE A 264 7.66 -16.21 -26.86
C PHE A 264 7.99 -16.84 -28.21
N GLU A 265 7.41 -18.00 -28.53
CA GLU A 265 7.24 -18.35 -29.94
C GLU A 265 6.27 -17.34 -30.55
N GLN A 266 6.65 -16.75 -31.69
CA GLN A 266 5.87 -15.70 -32.37
C GLN A 266 4.53 -16.28 -32.88
N GLY A 267 3.51 -16.32 -32.04
CA GLY A 267 2.15 -16.78 -32.36
C GLY A 267 1.07 -15.70 -32.21
N PRO A 268 -0.14 -15.92 -32.72
CA PRO A 268 -1.27 -14.98 -32.61
C PRO A 268 -1.72 -14.73 -31.15
N ASP A 269 -1.46 -15.65 -30.23
CA ASP A 269 -1.81 -15.53 -28.80
C ASP A 269 -1.00 -14.45 -28.07
N MET A 270 0.17 -14.07 -28.60
CA MET A 270 1.07 -13.02 -28.11
C MET A 270 0.40 -11.68 -27.85
N LEU A 271 -0.35 -11.20 -28.85
CA LEU A 271 -0.94 -9.87 -28.83
C LEU A 271 -2.07 -9.83 -27.80
N GLN A 272 -2.77 -10.95 -27.63
CA GLN A 272 -3.85 -11.09 -26.67
C GLN A 272 -3.31 -11.14 -25.24
N ASP A 273 -2.27 -11.93 -24.98
CA ASP A 273 -1.62 -11.99 -23.65
C ASP A 273 -1.00 -10.65 -23.25
N CYS A 274 -0.39 -9.92 -24.20
CA CYS A 274 0.11 -8.58 -23.97
C CYS A 274 -1.02 -7.62 -23.57
N LYS A 275 -2.11 -7.59 -24.35
CA LYS A 275 -3.30 -6.77 -24.05
C LYS A 275 -3.90 -7.12 -22.69
N ASP A 276 -3.97 -8.40 -22.33
CA ASP A 276 -4.51 -8.84 -21.06
C ASP A 276 -3.59 -8.47 -19.89
N THR A 277 -2.27 -8.61 -20.07
CA THR A 277 -1.27 -8.16 -19.09
C THR A 277 -1.41 -6.66 -18.82
N ILE A 278 -1.40 -5.84 -19.88
CA ILE A 278 -1.56 -4.38 -19.81
C ILE A 278 -2.88 -4.03 -19.10
N LYS A 279 -3.99 -4.62 -19.55
CA LYS A 279 -5.32 -4.39 -18.97
C LYS A 279 -5.39 -4.67 -17.47
N HIS A 280 -4.66 -5.68 -16.98
CA HIS A 280 -4.71 -6.09 -15.59
C HIS A 280 -3.71 -5.37 -14.70
N LEU A 281 -2.51 -5.10 -15.19
CA LEU A 281 -1.40 -4.57 -14.39
C LEU A 281 -1.25 -3.06 -14.53
N GLU A 282 -1.34 -2.52 -15.75
CA GLU A 282 -0.94 -1.15 -16.05
C GLU A 282 -1.86 -0.09 -15.40
N GLY A 283 -1.24 1.06 -15.11
CA GLY A 283 -1.91 2.28 -14.67
C GLY A 283 -1.51 2.72 -13.26
N PRO A 284 -2.09 3.86 -12.81
CA PRO A 284 -1.90 4.35 -11.46
C PRO A 284 -2.55 3.40 -10.46
N ARG A 285 -1.90 3.23 -9.31
CA ARG A 285 -2.30 2.36 -8.21
C ARG A 285 -2.16 3.11 -6.91
N ARG A 286 -3.00 2.74 -5.95
CA ARG A 286 -2.88 3.17 -4.55
C ARG A 286 -2.88 1.95 -3.67
N ILE A 287 -2.08 1.94 -2.60
CA ILE A 287 -2.16 0.87 -1.61
C ILE A 287 -3.59 0.86 -1.04
N GLY A 288 -4.26 -0.30 -1.09
CA GLY A 288 -5.65 -0.44 -0.67
C GLY A 288 -6.69 0.06 -1.67
N ASP A 289 -6.31 0.27 -2.94
CA ASP A 289 -7.26 0.49 -4.03
C ASP A 289 -8.13 -0.75 -4.33
N VAL A 290 -9.09 -0.60 -5.25
CA VAL A 290 -10.02 -1.68 -5.65
C VAL A 290 -9.33 -2.91 -6.27
N LYS A 291 -8.06 -2.78 -6.66
CA LYS A 291 -7.24 -3.87 -7.21
C LYS A 291 -6.35 -4.53 -6.13
N THR A 292 -6.27 -3.93 -4.94
CA THR A 292 -5.53 -4.44 -3.79
C THR A 292 -6.43 -5.29 -2.90
N TRP A 293 -5.93 -6.45 -2.49
CA TRP A 293 -6.58 -7.20 -1.41
C TRP A 293 -5.99 -6.79 -0.07
N SER A 294 -6.85 -6.24 0.77
CA SER A 294 -6.50 -5.77 2.11
C SER A 294 -7.19 -6.63 3.16
N VAL A 295 -6.39 -7.23 4.07
CA VAL A 295 -6.89 -8.10 5.14
C VAL A 295 -6.54 -7.46 6.49
N PRO A 296 -7.54 -7.01 7.29
CA PRO A 296 -7.28 -6.51 8.63
C PRO A 296 -6.74 -7.62 9.52
N LEU A 297 -5.74 -7.30 10.33
CA LEU A 297 -5.10 -8.25 11.24
C LEU A 297 -5.64 -8.04 12.65
N ASP A 298 -5.73 -9.13 13.42
CA ASP A 298 -6.11 -9.04 14.83
C ASP A 298 -5.10 -8.21 15.61
N CYS A 299 -5.52 -7.07 16.14
CA CYS A 299 -4.69 -6.15 16.90
C CYS A 299 -4.93 -6.24 18.41
N GLN A 300 -5.62 -7.28 18.88
CA GLN A 300 -5.84 -7.48 20.32
C GLN A 300 -4.50 -7.54 21.06
N GLY A 301 -4.36 -6.72 22.10
CA GLY A 301 -3.14 -6.63 22.90
C GLY A 301 -2.03 -5.76 22.32
N ILE A 302 -2.19 -5.18 21.13
CA ILE A 302 -1.24 -4.23 20.55
C ILE A 302 -1.72 -2.80 20.84
N PRO A 303 -0.92 -1.95 21.52
CA PRO A 303 -1.30 -0.56 21.77
C PRO A 303 -1.42 0.21 20.45
N PRO A 304 -2.23 1.29 20.39
CA PRO A 304 -2.34 2.11 19.19
C PRO A 304 -0.98 2.65 18.75
N ILE A 305 -0.65 2.43 17.48
CA ILE A 305 0.56 2.93 16.83
C ILE A 305 0.15 3.98 15.81
N GLU A 306 0.93 5.06 15.77
CA GLU A 306 0.63 6.24 14.96
C GLU A 306 0.60 5.94 13.46
N VAL A 307 1.64 5.28 12.93
CA VAL A 307 1.67 4.84 11.54
C VAL A 307 0.93 3.52 11.43
N ASN A 308 -0.25 3.56 10.81
CA ASN A 308 -1.13 2.41 10.63
C ASN A 308 -1.60 2.33 9.17
N SER A 309 -2.47 1.37 8.87
CA SER A 309 -3.01 1.16 7.53
C SER A 309 -3.62 2.40 6.88
N THR A 310 -4.19 3.34 7.65
CA THR A 310 -4.74 4.59 7.09
C THR A 310 -3.66 5.53 6.52
N VAL A 311 -2.43 5.44 7.03
CA VAL A 311 -1.26 6.17 6.49
C VAL A 311 -0.71 5.42 5.27
N LEU A 312 -0.59 4.09 5.37
CA LEU A 312 -0.09 3.26 4.27
C LEU A 312 -0.98 3.38 3.02
N GLU A 313 -2.30 3.43 3.17
CA GLU A 313 -3.27 3.51 2.07
C GLU A 313 -3.33 4.89 1.38
N LYS A 314 -2.51 5.84 1.81
CA LYS A 314 -2.32 7.12 1.10
C LYS A 314 -1.19 7.05 0.08
N HIS A 315 -0.35 6.02 0.13
CA HIS A 315 0.76 5.85 -0.80
C HIS A 315 0.25 5.42 -2.19
N SER A 316 0.77 6.04 -3.25
CA SER A 316 0.49 5.67 -4.65
C SER A 316 1.76 5.20 -5.35
N PHE A 317 1.58 4.49 -6.45
CA PHE A 317 2.62 4.07 -7.37
C PHE A 317 2.00 3.84 -8.74
N ARG A 318 2.82 3.79 -9.78
CA ARG A 318 2.35 3.46 -11.13
C ARG A 318 2.97 2.16 -11.58
N VAL A 319 2.18 1.38 -12.31
CA VAL A 319 2.65 0.17 -12.95
C VAL A 319 2.68 0.42 -14.44
N SER A 320 3.85 0.28 -15.06
CA SER A 320 3.99 0.21 -16.52
C SER A 320 4.26 -1.23 -16.93
N VAL A 321 3.78 -1.61 -18.12
CA VAL A 321 4.17 -2.88 -18.74
C VAL A 321 5.04 -2.57 -19.94
N GLU A 322 6.24 -3.11 -19.94
CA GLU A 322 7.25 -2.83 -20.94
C GLU A 322 7.68 -4.10 -21.66
N ARG A 323 8.25 -3.89 -22.85
CA ARG A 323 8.73 -4.95 -23.72
C ARG A 323 10.21 -4.77 -23.99
N ASP A 324 11.00 -5.78 -23.64
CA ASP A 324 12.44 -5.82 -23.90
C ASP A 324 12.82 -7.20 -24.43
N GLN A 325 13.60 -7.23 -25.51
CA GLN A 325 14.08 -8.45 -26.16
C GLN A 325 12.99 -9.51 -26.39
N GLY A 326 11.78 -9.06 -26.72
CA GLY A 326 10.62 -9.91 -26.91
C GLY A 326 9.89 -10.29 -25.62
N LYS A 327 10.47 -10.17 -24.43
CA LYS A 327 9.87 -10.45 -23.13
C LYS A 327 9.01 -9.27 -22.62
N LEU A 328 7.95 -9.59 -21.87
CA LEU A 328 7.14 -8.60 -21.16
C LEU A 328 7.50 -8.62 -19.68
N PHE A 329 7.65 -7.46 -19.09
CA PHE A 329 7.83 -7.28 -17.66
C PHE A 329 6.99 -6.09 -17.21
N PHE A 330 6.73 -6.01 -15.91
CA PHE A 330 6.15 -4.80 -15.35
C PHE A 330 7.22 -3.99 -14.62
N MET A 331 6.99 -2.71 -14.46
CA MET A 331 7.79 -1.85 -13.60
C MET A 331 6.89 -1.18 -12.59
N ILE A 332 7.39 -1.00 -11.37
CA ILE A 332 6.74 -0.16 -10.38
C ILE A 332 7.51 1.16 -10.34
N GLN A 333 6.84 2.22 -10.74
CA GLN A 333 7.34 3.58 -10.71
C GLN A 333 6.84 4.26 -9.44
N THR A 334 7.78 4.70 -8.61
CA THR A 334 7.48 5.44 -7.39
C THR A 334 8.63 6.35 -6.97
N GLY A 335 8.29 7.52 -6.46
CA GLY A 335 9.21 8.50 -5.89
C GLY A 335 8.92 8.75 -4.42
N GLU A 336 9.97 9.07 -3.67
CA GLU A 336 9.81 9.61 -2.31
C GLU A 336 9.16 11.00 -2.37
N PHE A 337 8.30 11.28 -1.38
CA PHE A 337 7.66 12.57 -1.24
C PHE A 337 7.71 13.04 0.22
N GLN A 338 8.27 14.25 0.40
CA GLN A 338 8.26 14.96 1.67
C GLN A 338 7.79 16.40 1.49
N CYS A 339 6.90 16.85 2.37
CA CYS A 339 6.42 18.23 2.40
C CYS A 339 6.27 18.72 3.84
N CYS A 340 6.47 20.01 4.08
CA CYS A 340 6.36 20.62 5.41
C CYS A 340 4.94 20.49 6.01
N LEU A 341 3.90 20.42 5.15
CA LEU A 341 2.52 20.16 5.55
C LEU A 341 2.18 18.70 5.82
N LEU A 342 3.09 17.78 5.52
CA LEU A 342 2.86 16.37 5.79
C LEU A 342 3.57 15.96 7.09
N LYS A 343 2.86 15.17 7.88
CA LYS A 343 3.36 14.59 9.13
C LYS A 343 4.29 13.41 8.84
N HIS A 344 3.94 12.63 7.84
CA HIS A 344 4.67 11.44 7.44
C HIS A 344 5.39 11.64 6.10
N ARG A 345 6.39 10.79 5.85
CA ARG A 345 6.98 10.63 4.52
C ARG A 345 6.09 9.67 3.73
N TYR A 346 5.90 9.95 2.45
CA TYR A 346 5.06 9.15 1.57
C TYR A 346 5.82 8.72 0.32
N THR A 347 5.24 7.78 -0.41
CA THR A 347 5.64 7.41 -1.74
C THR A 347 4.47 7.65 -2.68
N PHE A 348 4.73 8.26 -3.82
CA PHE A 348 3.75 8.47 -4.88
C PHE A 348 4.30 7.98 -6.22
N ASP A 349 3.45 7.91 -7.24
CA ASP A 349 3.88 7.68 -8.63
C ASP A 349 4.81 8.81 -9.09
N ALA A 350 5.93 8.45 -9.70
CA ALA A 350 6.91 9.39 -10.24
C ALA A 350 7.22 8.96 -11.69
N LEU A 351 6.90 9.83 -12.65
CA LEU A 351 7.07 9.59 -14.08
C LEU A 351 8.28 10.34 -14.65
N PRO A 352 8.90 9.83 -15.74
CA PRO A 352 9.92 10.57 -16.48
C PRO A 352 9.42 11.84 -17.16
N ASP A 353 8.12 11.91 -17.50
CA ASP A 353 7.45 13.11 -18.00
C ASP A 353 6.52 13.64 -16.89
N PRO A 354 6.98 14.60 -16.06
CA PRO A 354 6.39 14.85 -14.76
C PRO A 354 5.05 15.62 -14.79
N GLN A 355 4.61 16.09 -15.97
CA GLN A 355 3.38 16.88 -16.10
C GLN A 355 2.10 16.07 -15.82
N ASP A 356 2.19 14.74 -15.75
CA ASP A 356 1.05 13.81 -15.72
C ASP A 356 0.97 12.92 -14.46
N ASP A 357 1.85 13.08 -13.47
CA ASP A 357 1.82 12.26 -12.25
C ASP A 357 1.17 12.96 -11.04
N PHE A 358 0.70 12.14 -10.09
CA PHE A 358 0.05 12.66 -8.88
C PHE A 358 1.04 13.37 -7.95
N HIS A 359 2.32 12.99 -8.00
CA HIS A 359 3.37 13.54 -7.15
C HIS A 359 3.51 15.05 -7.36
N GLU A 360 3.59 15.48 -8.62
CA GLU A 360 3.71 16.90 -8.99
C GLU A 360 2.41 17.68 -8.73
N TYR A 361 1.26 17.09 -9.04
CA TYR A 361 -0.03 17.73 -8.73
C TYR A 361 -0.24 17.94 -7.22
N LEU A 362 0.10 16.94 -6.41
CA LEU A 362 0.05 17.06 -4.95
C LEU A 362 1.05 18.10 -4.44
N ARG A 363 2.26 18.17 -5.02
CA ARG A 363 3.26 19.19 -4.69
C ARG A 363 2.70 20.59 -4.87
N PHE A 364 2.12 20.87 -6.03
CA PHE A 364 1.51 22.15 -6.37
C PHE A 364 0.48 22.58 -5.31
N ILE A 365 -0.47 21.71 -4.98
CA ILE A 365 -1.53 22.02 -3.99
C ILE A 365 -0.95 22.26 -2.60
N LEU A 366 -0.01 21.41 -2.16
CA LEU A 366 0.58 21.53 -0.84
C LEU A 366 1.49 22.76 -0.72
N CYS A 367 2.22 23.14 -1.78
CA CYS A 367 3.07 24.34 -1.77
C CYS A 367 2.25 25.62 -1.54
N ARG A 368 1.10 25.77 -2.23
CA ARG A 368 0.23 26.94 -2.04
C ARG A 368 -0.37 27.00 -0.64
N ARG A 369 -0.84 25.87 -0.11
CA ARG A 369 -1.35 25.77 1.27
C ARG A 369 -0.27 26.08 2.30
N ALA A 370 0.95 25.61 2.04
CA ALA A 370 2.07 25.82 2.94
C ALA A 370 2.45 27.31 2.98
N ALA A 371 2.45 28.00 1.84
CA ALA A 371 2.73 29.44 1.79
C ALA A 371 1.76 30.24 2.67
N VAL A 372 0.45 29.99 2.55
CA VAL A 372 -0.59 30.64 3.38
C VAL A 372 -0.36 30.39 4.87
N GLN A 373 -0.05 29.15 5.25
CA GLN A 373 0.20 28.82 6.66
C GLN A 373 1.49 29.46 7.19
N ILE A 374 2.56 29.48 6.39
CA ILE A 374 3.82 30.14 6.74
C ILE A 374 3.59 31.64 6.96
N GLU A 375 2.89 32.33 6.06
CA GLU A 375 2.55 33.74 6.19
C GLU A 375 1.79 34.03 7.49
N LYS A 376 0.76 33.23 7.80
CA LYS A 376 0.00 33.33 9.05
C LYS A 376 0.89 33.21 10.29
N HIS A 377 1.83 32.27 10.31
CA HIS A 377 2.74 32.08 11.46
C HIS A 377 3.82 33.15 11.55
N LEU A 378 4.29 33.68 10.41
CA LEU A 378 5.22 34.82 10.35
C LEU A 378 4.59 36.08 10.92
N ASP A 379 3.35 36.39 10.54
CA ASP A 379 2.65 37.57 11.03
C ASP A 379 2.26 37.45 12.50
N ALA A 380 2.00 36.23 12.99
CA ALA A 380 1.80 35.96 14.40
C ALA A 380 3.11 35.96 15.23
N GLY A 381 4.29 36.05 14.61
CA GLY A 381 5.58 35.99 15.31
C GLY A 381 5.88 34.62 15.95
N THR A 382 5.25 33.55 15.46
CA THR A 382 5.39 32.19 16.00
C THR A 382 6.35 31.31 15.19
N PHE A 383 6.89 31.85 14.10
CA PHE A 383 7.79 31.13 13.21
C PHE A 383 9.23 31.17 13.72
N THR A 384 9.97 30.07 13.60
CA THR A 384 11.34 29.96 14.12
C THR A 384 12.40 30.55 13.20
N LEU A 385 12.09 30.77 11.92
CA LEU A 385 13.01 31.31 10.92
C LEU A 385 12.78 32.81 10.74
N ASP A 386 13.84 33.56 10.40
CA ASP A 386 13.75 35.01 10.23
C ASP A 386 12.86 35.39 9.04
N LYS A 387 12.11 36.50 9.17
CA LYS A 387 11.16 36.95 8.15
C LYS A 387 11.83 37.25 6.80
N ASN A 388 13.10 37.69 6.79
CA ASN A 388 13.82 37.92 5.54
C ASN A 388 14.31 36.61 4.91
N GLU A 389 14.62 35.60 5.73
CA GLU A 389 15.09 34.29 5.27
C GLU A 389 13.98 33.49 4.59
N VAL A 390 12.73 33.62 5.05
CA VAL A 390 11.58 32.87 4.54
C VAL A 390 10.93 33.56 3.34
N ARG A 391 11.23 34.84 3.09
CA ARG A 391 10.61 35.65 2.04
C ARG A 391 10.90 35.09 0.63
N ASP A 392 12.11 34.59 0.39
CA ASP A 392 12.47 33.99 -0.90
C ASP A 392 11.78 32.64 -1.11
N VAL A 393 11.67 31.83 -0.06
CA VAL A 393 10.91 30.57 -0.07
C VAL A 393 9.43 30.83 -0.38
N LEU A 394 8.82 31.80 0.29
CA LEU A 394 7.44 32.21 0.02
C LEU A 394 7.25 32.73 -1.40
N ARG A 395 8.20 33.53 -1.90
CA ARG A 395 8.14 34.02 -3.29
C ARG A 395 8.15 32.83 -4.26
N SER A 396 9.03 31.86 -4.08
CA SER A 396 9.06 30.66 -4.93
C SER A 396 7.75 29.86 -4.83
N MET A 397 7.27 29.61 -3.60
CA MET A 397 6.04 28.84 -3.38
C MET A 397 4.78 29.52 -3.92
N ASN A 398 4.70 30.85 -3.85
CA ASN A 398 3.60 31.65 -4.40
C ASN A 398 3.70 31.83 -5.93
N ALA A 399 4.90 31.74 -6.50
CA ALA A 399 5.12 31.85 -7.93
C ALA A 399 4.78 30.54 -8.70
N VAL A 400 4.62 29.41 -8.02
CA VAL A 400 4.24 28.14 -8.66
C VAL A 400 2.84 28.26 -9.24
N THR A 401 2.75 28.09 -10.55
CA THR A 401 1.52 28.05 -11.35
C THR A 401 1.20 26.62 -11.77
N GLU A 402 0.00 26.39 -12.31
CA GLU A 402 -0.36 25.10 -12.90
C GLU A 402 0.55 24.72 -14.08
N GLN A 403 1.21 25.69 -14.71
CA GLN A 403 2.16 25.44 -15.81
C GLN A 403 3.51 24.92 -15.31
N ASP A 404 3.78 25.04 -14.00
CA ASP A 404 5.00 24.55 -13.35
C ASP A 404 4.84 23.11 -12.83
N VAL A 405 3.67 22.49 -13.02
CA VAL A 405 3.46 21.05 -12.77
C VAL A 405 4.46 20.28 -13.64
N GLY A 406 5.36 19.58 -12.98
CA GLY A 406 6.40 18.78 -13.61
C GLY A 406 7.82 19.35 -13.58
N MET A 407 8.02 20.46 -12.87
CA MET A 407 9.33 21.07 -12.65
C MET A 407 9.72 21.12 -11.17
N CYS A 408 8.99 20.44 -10.27
CA CYS A 408 9.24 20.53 -8.84
C CYS A 408 10.30 19.53 -8.35
N ASP A 409 11.16 19.98 -7.43
CA ASP A 409 12.13 19.10 -6.75
C ASP A 409 11.45 18.06 -5.83
N GLU A 410 12.18 16.98 -5.53
CA GLU A 410 11.74 15.91 -4.60
C GLU A 410 11.38 16.43 -3.19
N LEU A 411 11.92 17.59 -2.79
CA LEU A 411 11.68 18.25 -1.51
C LEU A 411 10.87 19.54 -1.69
N CYS A 412 9.99 19.83 -0.74
CA CYS A 412 9.31 21.13 -0.68
C CYS A 412 10.37 22.23 -0.48
N HIS A 413 10.24 23.37 -1.17
CA HIS A 413 11.18 24.50 -1.10
C HIS A 413 11.58 24.88 0.33
N LEU A 414 10.64 24.89 1.28
CA LEU A 414 10.94 25.17 2.68
C LEU A 414 11.84 24.11 3.33
N LEU A 415 11.57 22.82 3.09
CA LEU A 415 12.37 21.73 3.65
C LEU A 415 13.77 21.72 3.04
N PHE A 416 13.86 21.90 1.72
CA PHE A 416 15.12 22.02 1.01
C PHE A 416 15.96 23.17 1.57
N TYR A 417 15.36 24.36 1.71
CA TYR A 417 16.03 25.52 2.29
C TYR A 417 16.52 25.30 3.72
N CYS A 418 15.74 24.59 4.55
CA CYS A 418 16.07 24.38 5.96
C CYS A 418 17.08 23.26 6.18
N GLN A 419 17.36 22.43 5.17
CA GLN A 419 18.26 21.28 5.29
C GLN A 419 19.67 21.69 5.73
N ASP A 420 20.16 22.82 5.20
CA ASP A 420 21.48 23.38 5.53
C ASP A 420 21.47 24.30 6.77
N LYS A 421 20.28 24.62 7.31
CA LYS A 421 20.10 25.58 8.41
C LYS A 421 19.72 24.94 9.76
N GLY A 422 19.94 23.63 9.90
CA GLY A 422 19.62 22.91 11.14
C GLY A 422 18.16 22.46 11.26
N GLY A 423 17.41 22.52 10.17
CA GLY A 423 16.07 21.94 10.04
C GLY A 423 14.91 22.91 10.30
N PHE A 424 13.73 22.52 9.83
CA PHE A 424 12.48 23.23 10.06
C PHE A 424 11.74 22.65 11.27
N THR A 425 11.51 23.48 12.29
CA THR A 425 10.63 23.13 13.42
C THR A 425 9.24 23.72 13.18
N ARG A 426 8.23 22.86 13.21
CA ARG A 426 6.83 23.26 12.99
C ARG A 426 6.33 24.03 14.22
N PRO A 427 5.76 25.25 14.06
CA PRO A 427 5.15 26.01 15.14
C PRO A 427 3.97 25.31 15.81
N ASP A 428 3.61 25.77 17.01
CA ASP A 428 2.35 25.38 17.66
C ASP A 428 1.16 25.79 16.80
N GLY A 429 0.21 24.86 16.61
CA GLY A 429 -0.95 25.07 15.73
C GLY A 429 -0.68 24.82 14.25
N TRP A 430 0.48 24.26 13.89
CA TRP A 430 0.74 23.79 12.52
C TRP A 430 -0.27 22.70 12.13
N GLU A 431 -0.86 22.86 10.95
CA GLU A 431 -1.95 22.01 10.46
C GLU A 431 -1.39 21.06 9.41
N TYR A 432 -1.59 19.76 9.62
CA TYR A 432 -1.13 18.74 8.69
C TYR A 432 -2.19 18.46 7.62
N ALA A 433 -1.73 18.27 6.38
CA ALA A 433 -2.57 18.00 5.22
C ALA A 433 -2.67 16.51 4.86
N ASP A 434 -2.13 15.61 5.69
CA ASP A 434 -2.14 14.16 5.44
C ASP A 434 -3.53 13.60 5.16
N ASN A 435 -4.58 14.16 5.76
CA ASN A 435 -5.97 13.74 5.57
C ASN A 435 -6.55 14.18 4.23
N LEU A 436 -5.96 15.17 3.56
CA LEU A 436 -6.43 15.69 2.28
C LEU A 436 -5.94 14.86 1.08
N ILE A 437 -4.87 14.06 1.27
CA ILE A 437 -4.25 13.27 0.19
C ILE A 437 -5.29 12.43 -0.60
N PRO A 438 -6.22 11.67 0.03
CA PRO A 438 -7.19 10.86 -0.72
C PRO A 438 -8.15 11.69 -1.58
N ASP A 439 -8.58 12.85 -1.08
CA ASP A 439 -9.50 13.73 -1.80
C ASP A 439 -8.79 14.37 -2.99
N ILE A 440 -7.56 14.86 -2.78
CA ILE A 440 -6.70 15.40 -3.84
C ILE A 440 -6.40 14.33 -4.90
N TYR A 441 -6.14 13.08 -4.49
CA TYR A 441 -5.91 11.96 -5.41
C TYR A 441 -7.15 11.66 -6.26
N THR A 442 -8.33 11.69 -5.64
CA THR A 442 -9.60 11.45 -6.34
C THR A 442 -9.89 12.58 -7.33
N GLU A 443 -9.58 13.82 -6.97
CA GLU A 443 -9.66 14.98 -7.85
C GLU A 443 -8.73 14.82 -9.05
N TRP A 444 -7.44 14.55 -8.79
CA TRP A 444 -6.41 14.31 -9.81
C TRP A 444 -6.82 13.23 -10.82
N LEU A 445 -7.37 12.11 -10.35
CA LEU A 445 -7.85 11.05 -11.23
C LEU A 445 -8.91 11.54 -12.22
N LYS A 446 -9.80 12.47 -11.82
CA LYS A 446 -10.81 13.03 -12.75
C LYS A 446 -10.14 13.85 -13.86
N TYR A 447 -9.11 14.64 -13.54
CA TYR A 447 -8.36 15.40 -14.55
C TYR A 447 -7.71 14.51 -15.61
N GLN A 448 -7.15 13.36 -15.18
CA GLN A 448 -6.49 12.40 -16.08
C GLN A 448 -7.47 11.74 -17.07
N TYR A 449 -8.73 11.54 -16.69
CA TYR A 449 -9.73 10.91 -17.56
C TYR A 449 -10.53 11.91 -18.40
N ASP A 450 -10.47 13.21 -18.09
CA ASP A 450 -11.34 14.21 -18.71
C ASP A 450 -10.70 15.61 -18.81
N HIS A 451 -9.60 15.72 -19.56
CA HIS A 451 -8.91 17.00 -19.83
C HIS A 451 -9.83 18.12 -20.39
N GLY A 452 -11.03 17.78 -20.88
CA GLY A 452 -11.99 18.72 -21.47
C GLY A 452 -12.98 19.37 -20.50
N ILE A 453 -13.34 18.71 -19.39
CA ILE A 453 -14.46 19.15 -18.52
C ILE A 453 -14.00 20.05 -17.36
N VAL A 454 -12.82 19.81 -16.77
CA VAL A 454 -12.43 20.56 -15.55
C VAL A 454 -11.94 22.00 -15.86
N LYS A 455 -11.56 22.29 -17.10
CA LYS A 455 -11.29 23.68 -17.55
C LYS A 455 -12.50 24.61 -17.41
N THR A 456 -13.72 24.05 -17.33
CA THR A 456 -14.96 24.81 -17.20
C THR A 456 -15.31 25.07 -15.73
N GLU A 457 -15.10 24.09 -14.84
CA GLU A 457 -15.47 24.21 -13.42
C GLU A 457 -14.52 25.10 -12.59
N ILE A 458 -13.20 25.11 -12.86
CA ILE A 458 -12.25 25.99 -12.15
C ILE A 458 -12.44 27.47 -12.54
N LYS A 459 -12.98 27.75 -13.72
CA LYS A 459 -13.28 29.13 -14.16
C LYS A 459 -14.52 29.71 -13.47
N GLU A 460 -15.41 28.89 -12.93
CA GLU A 460 -16.68 29.37 -12.34
C GLU A 460 -16.55 29.76 -10.85
N GLU A 461 -15.42 29.48 -10.17
CA GLU A 461 -15.21 29.89 -8.77
C GLU A 461 -14.49 31.26 -8.59
N ASN A 462 -14.15 31.98 -9.67
CA ASN A 462 -13.51 33.31 -9.59
C ASN A 462 -14.14 34.34 -10.54
N ASP A 463 -15.42 34.66 -10.38
CA ASP A 463 -15.95 35.93 -10.91
C ASP A 463 -17.24 36.35 -10.17
N ASP A 464 -17.10 36.72 -8.90
CA ASP A 464 -18.09 37.55 -8.20
C ASP A 464 -17.37 38.68 -7.45
N GLY A 465 -17.38 39.87 -8.04
CA GLY A 465 -16.71 41.07 -7.49
C GLY A 465 -16.82 42.34 -8.33
N ASP A 466 -18.05 42.77 -8.61
CA ASP A 466 -18.53 44.15 -8.87
C ASP A 466 -17.79 45.15 -9.81
N VAL A 467 -18.46 45.39 -10.94
CA VAL A 467 -18.90 46.68 -11.55
C VAL A 467 -18.05 47.95 -11.34
N ILE A 468 -17.58 48.53 -12.46
CA ILE A 468 -17.69 49.97 -12.73
C ILE A 468 -18.24 50.20 -14.15
N LYS A 469 -19.34 50.95 -14.22
CA LYS A 469 -19.94 51.55 -15.43
C LYS A 469 -19.21 52.85 -15.79
N GLU A 470 -18.97 53.06 -17.09
CA GLU A 470 -18.87 54.33 -17.85
C GLU A 470 -18.53 53.90 -19.29
N GLY A 471 -19.09 54.32 -20.41
CA GLY A 471 -20.01 55.40 -20.79
C GLY A 471 -19.61 55.86 -22.23
N MET A 472 -20.60 56.03 -23.13
CA MET A 472 -20.57 56.73 -24.45
C MET A 472 -20.03 55.95 -25.68
N GLU A 473 -20.87 55.57 -26.67
CA GLU A 473 -21.42 56.38 -27.82
C GLU A 473 -20.31 56.78 -28.82
N GLU A 474 -20.36 56.67 -30.15
CA GLU A 474 -21.27 56.33 -31.28
C GLU A 474 -20.29 55.87 -32.41
N ASP A 475 -20.58 55.01 -33.40
CA ASP A 475 -21.59 55.01 -34.48
C ASP A 475 -21.82 53.57 -34.99
#